data_AF-A0A6V7TYF4-F1
#
_entry.id   AF-A0A6V7TYF4-F1
#
_cell.length_a   1.000
_cell.length_b   1.000
_cell.length_c   1.000
_cell.angle_alpha   90.00
_cell.angle_beta   90.00
_cell.angle_gamma   90.00
#
_symmetry.space_group_name_H-M   'P 1'
#
loop_
_entity.id
_entity.type
_entity.pdbx_description
1 polymer ?
#
loop_
_entity_poly.entity_id
_entity_poly.type
_entity_poly.pdbx_seq_one_letter_code
_entity_poly.pdbx_strand_id
1 'polypeptide(L)'
;MSEEFVNQRTLPKSKKWWKNVQTERPLKSNTKPKSDWNSKMKKKNMEKQVRALQEEIRQKLVDEKKEIIQTKKEREERRKQNLLKSEIVQVIKNPARLKRMKKKQLRMIQKRDITK
;
A
#
# COMPACT_ATOMS: atom_id res chain seq x y z
N MET A 1 21.93 -48.29 58.27
CA MET A 1 22.26 -46.98 57.67
C MET A 1 22.84 -47.24 56.29
N SER A 2 21.99 -47.48 55.29
CA SER A 2 22.41 -47.66 53.90
C SER A 2 22.10 -46.37 53.16
N GLU A 3 23.14 -45.58 52.87
CA GLU A 3 23.04 -44.38 52.05
C GLU A 3 22.73 -44.79 50.60
N GLU A 4 21.50 -44.54 50.18
CA GLU A 4 21.12 -44.66 48.78
C GLU A 4 21.76 -43.51 47.98
N PHE A 5 22.72 -43.84 47.12
CA PHE A 5 23.33 -42.90 46.20
C PHE A 5 22.30 -42.42 45.15
N VAL A 6 21.63 -41.30 45.42
CA VAL A 6 20.72 -40.66 44.47
C VAL A 6 21.52 -40.10 43.28
N ASN A 7 21.35 -40.74 42.12
CA ASN A 7 22.03 -40.39 40.87
C ASN A 7 21.58 -38.99 40.38
N GLN A 8 22.39 -37.95 40.63
CA GLN A 8 22.04 -36.54 40.43
C GLN A 8 21.81 -36.11 38.97
N ARG A 9 21.99 -37.00 37.99
CA ARG A 9 21.98 -36.66 36.56
C ARG A 9 20.59 -36.50 35.95
N THR A 10 19.54 -36.97 36.62
CA THR A 10 18.15 -36.92 36.12
C THR A 10 17.27 -35.90 36.82
N LEU A 11 17.71 -35.27 37.92
CA LEU A 11 16.91 -34.27 38.60
C LEU A 11 16.83 -32.96 37.80
N PRO A 12 15.66 -32.30 37.72
CA PRO A 12 15.58 -30.97 37.13
C PRO A 12 16.54 -30.05 37.88
N LYS A 13 17.30 -29.21 37.17
CA LYS A 13 18.33 -28.33 37.77
C LYS A 13 17.83 -27.52 38.97
N SER A 14 16.54 -27.18 38.99
CA SER A 14 15.92 -26.43 40.09
C SER A 14 15.40 -27.28 41.25
N LYS A 15 15.52 -28.62 41.23
CA LYS A 15 15.10 -29.58 42.28
C LYS A 15 13.66 -29.38 42.80
N LYS A 16 12.79 -28.77 41.97
CA LYS A 16 11.39 -28.47 42.31
C LYS A 16 10.53 -29.70 42.01
N TRP A 17 9.75 -30.16 42.99
CA TRP A 17 8.98 -31.41 42.91
C TRP A 17 7.89 -31.44 41.82
N TRP A 18 7.32 -30.28 41.49
CA TRP A 18 6.31 -30.09 40.44
C TRP A 18 6.89 -30.00 39.01
N LYS A 19 8.21 -30.15 38.83
CA LYS A 19 8.82 -30.18 37.49
C LYS A 19 9.12 -31.61 37.07
N ASN A 20 8.67 -31.95 35.86
CA ASN A 20 8.92 -33.26 35.28
C ASN A 20 10.43 -33.48 35.04
N VAL A 21 10.90 -34.67 35.40
CA VAL A 21 12.25 -35.16 35.09
C VAL A 21 12.30 -35.43 33.58
N GLN A 22 13.23 -34.79 32.88
CA GLN A 22 13.47 -35.07 31.48
C GLN A 22 14.31 -36.34 31.36
N THR A 23 13.65 -37.48 31.12
CA THR A 23 14.30 -38.80 31.04
C THR A 23 15.18 -38.94 29.81
N GLU A 24 14.82 -38.28 28.70
CA GLU A 24 15.54 -38.38 27.42
C GLU A 24 15.88 -36.99 26.87
N ARG A 25 17.11 -36.85 26.37
CA ARG A 25 17.50 -35.67 25.59
C ARG A 25 16.92 -35.85 24.19
N PRO A 26 16.13 -34.90 23.65
CA PRO A 26 15.73 -34.97 22.26
C PRO A 26 17.01 -34.97 21.41
N LEU A 27 17.22 -36.03 20.65
CA LEU A 27 18.25 -36.08 19.62
C LEU A 27 17.93 -34.97 18.63
N LYS A 28 18.60 -33.81 18.77
CA LYS A 28 18.54 -32.76 17.77
C LYS A 28 19.28 -33.30 16.55
N SER A 29 18.54 -33.87 15.59
CA SER A 29 19.06 -34.04 14.24
C SER A 29 19.24 -32.64 13.64
N ASN A 30 20.40 -32.04 13.87
CA ASN A 30 20.72 -30.70 13.41
C ASN A 30 20.82 -30.58 11.87
N THR A 31 20.57 -31.66 11.14
CA THR A 31 20.69 -31.71 9.68
C THR A 31 19.38 -32.13 9.05
N LYS A 32 18.72 -31.18 8.39
CA LYS A 32 17.64 -31.49 7.45
C LYS A 32 18.23 -32.36 6.33
N PRO A 33 17.58 -33.46 5.92
CA PRO A 33 18.07 -34.26 4.80
C PRO A 33 18.16 -33.39 3.54
N LYS A 34 19.21 -33.59 2.74
CA LYS A 34 19.37 -32.90 1.46
C LYS A 34 18.20 -33.28 0.56
N SER A 35 17.47 -32.29 0.04
CA SER A 35 16.40 -32.55 -0.92
C SER A 35 16.95 -32.94 -2.28
N ASP A 36 16.22 -33.83 -2.96
CA ASP A 36 16.52 -34.26 -4.31
C ASP A 36 16.48 -33.10 -5.30
N TRP A 37 17.28 -33.19 -6.36
CA TRP A 37 17.33 -32.17 -7.41
C TRP A 37 15.96 -31.91 -8.06
N ASN A 38 15.19 -32.98 -8.30
CA ASN A 38 13.85 -32.87 -8.89
C ASN A 38 12.90 -32.06 -7.99
N SER A 39 12.95 -32.28 -6.67
CA SER A 39 12.16 -31.50 -5.69
C SER A 39 12.55 -30.01 -5.71
N LYS A 40 13.85 -29.70 -5.82
CA LYS A 40 14.34 -28.31 -5.95
C LYS A 40 13.85 -27.66 -7.25
N MET A 41 13.88 -28.37 -8.36
CA MET A 41 13.38 -27.86 -9.65
C MET A 41 11.88 -27.62 -9.63
N LYS A 42 11.09 -28.54 -9.05
CA LYS A 42 9.65 -28.36 -8.85
C LYS A 42 9.35 -27.12 -8.02
N LYS A 43 10.07 -26.92 -6.91
CA LYS A 43 9.93 -25.73 -6.06
C LYS A 43 10.27 -24.44 -6.82
N LYS A 44 11.37 -24.42 -7.56
CA LYS A 44 11.77 -23.27 -8.39
C LYS A 44 10.71 -22.92 -9.44
N ASN A 45 10.12 -23.92 -10.08
CA ASN A 45 9.06 -23.72 -11.06
C ASN A 45 7.78 -23.15 -10.41
N MET A 46 7.39 -23.68 -9.26
CA MET A 46 6.26 -23.16 -8.49
C MET A 46 6.49 -21.70 -8.06
N GLU A 47 7.68 -21.38 -7.55
CA GLU A 47 8.03 -20.01 -7.18
C GLU A 47 7.98 -19.05 -8.38
N LYS A 48 8.42 -19.49 -9.56
CA LYS A 48 8.34 -18.70 -10.80
C LYS A 48 6.89 -18.44 -11.21
N GLN A 49 6.03 -19.47 -11.14
CA GLN A 49 4.60 -19.33 -11.46
C GLN A 49 3.90 -18.38 -10.49
N VAL A 50 4.15 -18.51 -9.18
CA VAL A 50 3.59 -17.62 -8.17
C VAL A 50 4.04 -16.18 -8.39
N ARG A 51 5.32 -15.96 -8.74
CA ARG A 51 5.83 -14.61 -9.02
C ARG A 51 5.18 -13.99 -10.24
N ALA A 52 5.04 -14.75 -11.33
CA ALA A 52 4.36 -14.27 -12.54
C ALA A 52 2.91 -13.84 -12.23
N LEU A 53 2.17 -14.67 -11.50
CA LEU A 53 0.80 -14.35 -11.10
C LEU A 53 0.72 -13.13 -10.17
N GLN A 54 1.67 -12.96 -9.25
CA GLN A 54 1.78 -11.76 -8.42
C GLN A 54 2.04 -10.49 -9.24
N GLU A 55 2.89 -10.57 -10.25
CA GLU A 55 3.19 -9.46 -11.16
C GLU A 55 1.96 -9.08 -11.99
N GLU A 56 1.24 -10.06 -12.55
CA GLU A 56 -0.01 -9.83 -13.29
C GLU A 56 -1.06 -9.12 -12.42
N ILE A 57 -1.25 -9.57 -11.17
CA ILE A 57 -2.20 -8.93 -10.25
C ILE A 57 -1.78 -7.49 -9.95
N ARG A 58 -0.50 -7.24 -9.72
CA ARG A 58 0.00 -5.88 -9.48
C ARG A 58 -0.19 -4.96 -10.67
N GLN A 59 0.07 -5.46 -11.88
CA GLN A 59 -0.13 -4.70 -13.12
C GLN A 59 -1.59 -4.31 -13.29
N LYS A 60 -2.53 -5.26 -13.15
CA LYS A 60 -3.97 -4.99 -13.20
C LYS A 60 -4.40 -3.90 -12.23
N LEU A 61 -3.99 -3.99 -10.96
CA LEU A 61 -4.31 -2.97 -9.95
C LEU A 61 -3.72 -1.59 -10.26
N VAL A 62 -2.54 -1.56 -10.88
CA VAL A 62 -1.90 -0.30 -11.29
C VAL A 62 -2.64 0.32 -12.47
N ASP A 63 -3.05 -0.47 -13.43
CA ASP A 63 -3.73 0.02 -14.63
C ASP A 63 -5.16 0.50 -14.31
N GLU A 64 -5.91 -0.23 -13.48
CA GLU A 64 -7.21 0.23 -12.94
C GLU A 64 -7.08 1.59 -12.23
N LYS A 65 -6.04 1.77 -11.40
CA LYS A 65 -5.79 3.05 -10.72
C LYS A 65 -5.46 4.17 -11.70
N LYS A 66 -4.66 3.90 -12.73
CA LYS A 66 -4.33 4.89 -13.77
C LYS A 66 -5.59 5.32 -14.53
N GLU A 67 -6.44 4.37 -14.92
CA GLU A 67 -7.71 4.65 -15.61
C GLU A 67 -8.64 5.53 -14.76
N ILE A 68 -8.78 5.23 -13.47
CA ILE A 68 -9.56 6.06 -12.54
C ILE A 68 -8.98 7.48 -12.43
N ILE A 69 -7.66 7.61 -12.38
CA ILE A 69 -7.01 8.93 -12.33
C ILE A 69 -7.21 9.69 -13.63
N GLN A 70 -7.05 9.04 -14.78
CA GLN A 70 -7.23 9.65 -16.10
C GLN A 70 -8.67 10.13 -16.30
N THR A 71 -9.65 9.27 -16.00
CA THR A 71 -11.08 9.63 -16.09
C THR A 71 -11.45 10.77 -15.14
N LYS A 72 -10.90 10.81 -13.92
CA LYS A 72 -11.08 11.94 -12.99
C LYS A 72 -10.48 13.23 -13.55
N LYS A 73 -9.25 13.20 -14.07
CA LYS A 73 -8.58 14.36 -14.68
C LYS A 73 -9.40 14.91 -15.84
N GLU A 74 -9.84 14.03 -16.75
CA GLU A 74 -10.65 14.43 -17.90
C GLU A 74 -11.99 15.06 -17.45
N ARG A 75 -12.63 14.48 -16.43
CA ARG A 75 -13.87 15.03 -15.86
C ARG A 75 -13.66 16.40 -15.21
N GLU A 76 -12.54 16.60 -14.51
CA GLU A 76 -12.17 17.88 -13.92
C GLU A 76 -11.87 18.92 -14.99
N GLU A 77 -11.14 18.57 -16.04
CA GLU A 77 -10.88 19.43 -17.18
C GLU A 77 -12.18 19.82 -17.87
N ARG A 78 -13.06 18.85 -18.15
CA ARG A 78 -14.39 19.11 -18.72
C ARG A 78 -15.21 20.02 -17.82
N ARG A 79 -15.18 19.83 -16.50
CA ARG A 79 -15.85 20.71 -15.53
C ARG A 79 -15.28 22.13 -15.60
N LYS A 80 -13.94 22.30 -15.61
CA LYS A 80 -13.30 23.61 -15.74
C LYS A 80 -13.71 24.30 -17.03
N GLN A 81 -13.67 23.59 -18.16
CA GLN A 81 -14.09 24.12 -19.46
C GLN A 81 -15.59 24.49 -19.47
N ASN A 82 -16.44 23.68 -18.87
CA ASN A 82 -17.86 23.97 -18.76
C ASN A 82 -18.10 25.20 -17.88
N LEU A 83 -17.41 25.32 -16.74
CA LEU A 83 -17.47 26.51 -15.88
C LEU A 83 -17.07 27.77 -16.65
N LEU A 84 -15.95 27.72 -17.39
CA LEU A 84 -15.50 28.82 -18.25
C LEU A 84 -16.55 29.19 -19.32
N LYS A 85 -17.14 28.19 -19.99
CA LYS A 85 -18.16 28.41 -21.02
C LYS A 85 -19.50 28.91 -20.46
N SER A 86 -19.89 28.43 -19.29
CA SER A 86 -21.15 28.78 -18.64
C SER A 86 -21.11 30.12 -17.91
N GLU A 87 -19.93 30.72 -17.77
CA GLU A 87 -19.80 31.98 -17.06
C GLU A 87 -20.54 33.09 -17.82
N ILE A 88 -21.58 33.62 -17.19
CA ILE A 88 -22.37 34.73 -17.74
C ILE A 88 -21.56 36.01 -17.55
N VAL A 89 -21.00 36.52 -18.64
CA VAL A 89 -20.21 37.76 -18.68
C VAL A 89 -21.06 38.93 -19.17
N GLN A 90 -20.88 40.09 -18.53
CA GLN A 90 -21.48 41.34 -18.99
C GLN A 90 -20.48 42.10 -19.86
N VAL A 91 -20.83 42.34 -21.13
CA VAL A 91 -19.99 43.12 -22.06
C VAL A 91 -20.06 44.60 -21.67
N ILE A 92 -18.93 45.16 -21.23
CA ILE A 92 -18.83 46.58 -20.91
C ILE A 92 -18.55 47.36 -22.20
N LYS A 93 -19.61 47.90 -22.82
CA LYS A 93 -19.50 48.68 -24.06
C LYS A 93 -18.82 50.05 -23.88
N ASN A 94 -18.97 50.68 -22.71
CA ASN A 94 -18.41 52.01 -22.43
C ASN A 94 -17.47 51.97 -21.19
N PRO A 95 -16.15 52.14 -21.38
CA PRO A 95 -15.17 52.06 -20.30
C PRO A 95 -15.20 53.25 -19.35
N ALA A 96 -15.76 54.40 -19.75
CA ALA A 96 -15.86 55.58 -18.89
C ALA A 96 -16.75 55.31 -17.66
N ARG A 97 -17.68 54.34 -17.74
CA ARG A 97 -18.53 53.95 -16.61
C ARG A 97 -17.74 53.30 -15.48
N LEU A 98 -16.72 52.50 -15.77
CA LEU A 98 -15.84 51.89 -14.75
C LEU A 98 -15.13 52.96 -13.93
N LYS A 99 -14.65 54.02 -14.57
CA LYS A 99 -13.95 55.13 -13.90
C LYS A 99 -14.85 55.91 -12.94
N ARG A 100 -16.18 55.83 -13.11
CA ARG A 100 -17.18 56.48 -12.26
C ARG A 100 -17.71 55.58 -11.13
N MET A 101 -17.35 54.30 -11.12
CA MET A 101 -17.82 53.34 -10.11
C MET A 101 -17.07 53.49 -8.78
N LYS A 102 -17.72 53.07 -7.70
CA LYS A 102 -17.12 53.07 -6.36
C LYS A 102 -15.97 52.07 -6.29
N LYS A 103 -14.88 52.43 -5.62
CA LYS A 103 -13.67 51.59 -5.45
C LYS A 103 -13.97 50.18 -4.90
N LYS A 104 -15.00 50.03 -4.05
CA LYS A 104 -15.42 48.70 -3.54
C LYS A 104 -16.01 47.81 -4.65
N GLN A 105 -16.82 48.36 -5.55
CA GLN A 105 -17.41 47.59 -6.66
C GLN A 105 -16.35 47.21 -7.71
N LEU A 106 -15.39 48.10 -7.97
CA LEU A 106 -14.26 47.81 -8.86
C LEU A 106 -13.40 46.63 -8.38
N ARG A 107 -13.29 46.40 -7.06
CA ARG A 107 -12.58 45.23 -6.50
C ARG A 107 -13.30 43.90 -6.74
N MET A 108 -14.60 43.92 -7.04
CA MET A 108 -15.40 42.72 -7.28
C MET A 108 -15.42 42.32 -8.76
N ILE A 109 -15.04 43.22 -9.67
CA ILE A 109 -15.06 42.97 -11.12
C ILE A 109 -13.84 42.13 -11.49
N GLN A 110 -14.08 41.01 -12.17
CA GLN A 110 -13.05 40.20 -12.82
C GLN A 110 -13.11 40.42 -14.33
N LYS A 111 -11.96 40.65 -14.96
CA LYS A 111 -11.88 40.74 -16.42
C LYS A 111 -11.92 39.33 -17.01
N ARG A 112 -12.79 39.11 -18.00
CA ARG A 112 -12.86 37.89 -18.81
C ARG A 112 -12.82 38.29 -20.28
N ASP A 113 -12.01 37.59 -21.06
CA ASP A 113 -11.88 37.86 -22.49
C ASP A 113 -12.96 37.08 -23.25
N ILE A 114 -13.67 37.77 -24.15
CA ILE A 114 -14.83 37.23 -24.89
C ILE A 114 -14.47 37.06 -26.38
N THR A 115 -13.40 37.72 -26.82
CA THR A 115 -12.79 37.54 -28.14
C THR A 115 -11.87 36.33 -28.10
N LYS A 116 -12.14 35.35 -28.98
CA LYS A 116 -11.30 34.18 -29.24
C LYS A 116 -9.95 34.57 -29.83
#